data_AF-A0A7M3WAJ6-F1
#
_entry.id   AF-A0A7M3WAJ6-F1
#
_cell.length_a   1.000
_cell.length_b   1.000
_cell.length_c   1.000
_cell.angle_alpha   90.00
_cell.angle_beta   90.00
_cell.angle_gamma   90.00
#
_symmetry.space_group_name_H-M   'P 1'
#
loop_
_entity.id
_entity.type
_entity.pdbx_description
1 polymer ?
#
loop_
_entity_poly.entity_id
_entity_poly.type
_entity_poly.pdbx_seq_one_letter_code
_entity_poly.pdbx_strand_id
1 'polypeptide(L)'
;MTGVIRAIGWIVSLALIILSLYSLISSGEVGNQSWVFLLLIPFSVALALSSKEGENDSNNISEEWDEDEKPEVEKNLQAGDFGFDTPVL
;
A
#
# COMPACT_ATOMS: atom_id res chain seq x y z
N MET A 1 -23.04 12.00 -3.24
CA MET A 1 -21.74 12.63 -2.88
C MET A 1 -20.52 11.81 -3.32
N THR A 2 -20.57 10.48 -3.34
CA THR A 2 -19.47 9.59 -3.75
C THR A 2 -18.98 9.80 -5.18
N GLY A 3 -19.89 10.00 -6.14
CA GLY A 3 -19.51 10.25 -7.55
C GLY A 3 -18.66 11.51 -7.77
N VAL A 4 -18.85 12.54 -6.93
CA VAL A 4 -18.11 13.81 -7.04
C VAL A 4 -16.68 13.64 -6.53
N ILE A 5 -16.50 12.96 -5.39
CA ILE A 5 -15.18 12.63 -4.82
C ILE A 5 -14.40 11.76 -5.80
N ARG A 6 -15.07 10.79 -6.43
CA ARG A 6 -14.47 9.94 -7.46
C ARG A 6 -14.00 10.74 -8.68
N ALA A 7 -14.83 11.63 -9.20
CA ALA A 7 -14.46 12.50 -10.32
C ALA A 7 -13.27 13.40 -9.97
N ILE A 8 -13.27 13.98 -8.76
CA ILE A 8 -12.16 14.80 -8.25
C ILE A 8 -10.88 13.96 -8.15
N GLY A 9 -10.95 12.75 -7.60
CA GLY A 9 -9.79 11.85 -7.48
C GLY A 9 -9.15 11.52 -8.84
N TRP A 10 -9.95 11.29 -9.88
CA TRP A 10 -9.44 11.10 -11.24
C TRP A 10 -8.80 12.36 -11.82
N ILE A 11 -9.46 13.52 -11.67
CA ILE A 11 -8.94 14.81 -12.16
C ILE A 11 -7.62 15.17 -11.50
N VAL A 12 -7.54 15.03 -10.17
CA VAL A 12 -6.34 15.30 -9.39
C VAL A 12 -5.23 14.33 -9.76
N SER A 13 -5.53 13.04 -9.96
CA SER A 13 -4.54 12.05 -10.38
C SER A 13 -3.94 12.40 -11.74
N LEU A 14 -4.78 12.80 -12.70
CA LEU A 14 -4.32 13.21 -14.03
C LEU A 14 -3.48 14.50 -13.97
N ALA A 15 -3.88 15.47 -13.15
CA ALA A 15 -3.13 16.70 -12.95
C ALA A 15 -1.73 16.44 -12.35
N LEU A 16 -1.63 15.55 -11.37
CA LEU A 16 -0.36 15.15 -10.75
C LEU A 16 0.59 14.48 -11.74
N ILE A 17 0.07 13.62 -12.63
CA ILE A 17 0.87 13.00 -13.70
C ILE A 17 1.44 14.06 -14.64
N ILE A 18 0.59 14.97 -15.12
CA ILE A 18 1.01 16.05 -16.04
C ILE A 18 2.05 16.95 -15.37
N LEU A 19 1.85 17.31 -14.10
CA LEU A 19 2.76 18.18 -13.35
C LEU A 19 4.10 17.50 -13.05
N SER A 20 4.09 16.19 -12.79
CA SER A 20 5.31 15.38 -12.69
C SER A 20 6.10 15.37 -13.98
N LEU A 21 5.42 15.12 -15.11
CA LEU A 21 6.04 15.13 -16.44
C LEU A 21 6.59 16.51 -16.81
N TYR A 22 5.83 17.57 -16.53
CA TYR A 22 6.27 18.94 -16.78
C TYR A 22 7.52 19.29 -15.97
N SER A 23 7.56 18.90 -14.69
CA SER A 23 8.73 19.10 -13.83
C SER A 23 9.97 18.37 -14.38
N LEU A 24 9.80 17.13 -14.84
CA LEU A 24 10.89 16.35 -15.46
C LEU A 24 11.44 17.02 -16.73
N ILE A 25 10.55 17.46 -17.63
CA ILE A 25 10.94 18.07 -18.90
C ILE A 25 11.59 19.44 -18.65
N SER A 26 11.03 20.23 -17.74
CA SER A 26 11.53 21.58 -17.46
C SER A 26 12.86 21.57 -16.73
N SER A 27 13.07 20.63 -15.80
CA SER A 27 14.30 20.55 -15.02
C SER A 27 15.38 19.71 -15.68
N GLY A 28 15.02 18.83 -16.63
CA GLY A 28 15.94 17.88 -17.27
C GLY A 28 16.44 16.76 -16.34
N GLU A 29 15.95 16.72 -15.11
CA GLU A 29 16.28 15.75 -14.08
C GLU A 29 15.04 15.40 -13.25
N VAL A 30 15.04 14.21 -12.64
CA VAL A 30 14.05 13.77 -11.65
C VAL A 30 14.26 14.51 -10.32
N GLY A 31 13.82 15.77 -10.26
CA GLY A 31 13.91 16.58 -9.05
C GLY A 31 12.89 16.20 -7.97
N ASN A 32 13.08 16.75 -6.77
CA ASN A 32 12.21 16.53 -5.60
C ASN A 32 10.72 16.81 -5.88
N GLN A 33 10.41 17.78 -6.75
CA GLN A 33 9.03 18.13 -7.11
C GLN A 33 8.33 17.00 -7.87
N SER A 34 9.00 16.38 -8.85
CA SER A 34 8.46 15.23 -9.58
C SER A 34 8.19 14.04 -8.66
N TRP A 35 9.09 13.78 -7.70
CA TRP A 35 8.91 12.74 -6.69
C TRP A 35 7.67 12.96 -5.81
N VAL A 36 7.44 14.20 -5.36
CA VAL A 36 6.26 14.53 -4.56
C VAL A 36 4.97 14.26 -5.35
N PHE A 37 4.92 14.65 -6.62
CA PHE A 37 3.74 14.38 -7.46
C PHE A 37 3.52 12.90 -7.69
N LEU A 38 4.58 12.11 -7.92
CA LEU A 38 4.49 10.67 -8.08
C LEU A 38 3.96 9.97 -6.81
N LEU A 39 4.40 10.42 -5.65
CA LEU A 39 3.95 9.88 -4.35
C LEU A 39 2.50 10.24 -4.03
N LEU A 40 1.98 11.34 -4.56
CA LEU A 40 0.59 11.77 -4.36
C LEU A 40 -0.42 11.05 -5.29
N ILE A 41 0.02 10.48 -6.41
CA ILE A 41 -0.84 9.72 -7.33
C ILE A 41 -1.58 8.57 -6.63
N PRO A 42 -0.94 7.63 -5.90
CA PRO A 42 -1.65 6.52 -5.27
C PRO A 42 -2.71 6.98 -4.27
N PHE A 43 -2.49 8.10 -3.58
CA PHE A 43 -3.48 8.72 -2.70
C PHE A 43 -4.69 9.24 -3.48
N SER A 44 -4.47 9.93 -4.60
CA SER A 44 -5.54 10.42 -5.46
C SER A 44 -6.35 9.29 -6.10
N VAL A 45 -5.67 8.20 -6.47
CA VAL A 45 -6.32 6.99 -7.00
C VAL A 45 -7.13 6.29 -5.92
N ALA A 46 -6.65 6.21 -4.68
CA ALA A 46 -7.42 5.66 -3.57
C ALA A 46 -8.72 6.44 -3.32
N LEU A 47 -8.69 7.77 -3.41
CA LEU A 47 -9.89 8.62 -3.35
C LEU A 47 -10.82 8.38 -4.55
N ALA A 48 -10.26 8.17 -5.74
CA ALA A 48 -11.04 7.86 -6.94
C ALA A 48 -11.75 6.50 -6.84
N LEU A 49 -11.09 5.51 -6.24
CA LEU A 49 -11.61 4.15 -6.06
C LEU A 49 -12.48 4.01 -4.80
N SER A 50 -12.54 5.03 -3.94
CA SER A 50 -13.40 5.06 -2.76
C SER A 50 -14.88 5.17 -3.17
N SER A 51 -15.44 4.07 -3.67
CA SER A 51 -16.88 3.86 -3.72
C SER A 51 -17.30 3.42 -2.32
N LYS A 52 -18.20 4.19 -1.69
CA LYS A 52 -18.97 3.70 -0.55
C LYS A 52 -20.02 2.72 -1.10
N GLU A 53 -19.57 1.56 -1.57
CA GLU A 53 -20.42 0.40 -1.78
C GLU A 53 -20.59 -0.22 -0.40
N GLY A 54 -21.62 0.22 0.31
CA GLY A 54 -22.07 -0.48 1.50
C GLY A 54 -22.82 -1.72 1.07
N GLU A 55 -22.12 -2.79 0.79
CA GLU A 55 -22.63 -4.13 1.06
C GLU A 55 -21.55 -4.82 1.87
N ASN A 56 -21.88 -5.08 3.13
CA ASN A 56 -21.11 -5.93 4.00
C ASN A 56 -21.07 -7.31 3.36
N ASP A 57 -20.06 -7.60 2.55
CA ASP A 57 -19.47 -8.91 2.66
C ASP A 57 -18.78 -8.93 4.02
N SER A 58 -19.54 -9.36 5.02
CA SER A 58 -19.01 -9.98 6.21
C SER A 58 -18.29 -11.28 5.81
N ASN A 59 -17.31 -11.20 4.92
CA ASN A 59 -16.23 -12.17 4.85
C ASN A 59 -15.31 -11.83 5.99
N ASN A 60 -15.83 -12.16 7.16
CA ASN A 60 -15.14 -12.52 8.38
C ASN A 60 -13.64 -12.24 8.33
N ILE A 61 -13.26 -10.96 8.49
CA ILE A 61 -11.94 -10.61 9.05
C ILE A 61 -12.04 -10.83 10.56
N SER A 62 -12.48 -12.03 10.91
CA SER A 62 -12.27 -12.74 12.16
C SER A 62 -11.59 -14.05 11.77
N GLU A 63 -10.53 -13.96 10.97
CA GLU A 63 -9.29 -14.60 11.44
C GLU A 63 -8.83 -13.74 12.62
N GLU A 64 -9.58 -13.89 13.72
CA GLU A 64 -9.02 -13.86 15.06
C GLU A 64 -7.75 -14.69 14.91
N TRP A 65 -6.59 -14.07 15.11
CA TRP A 65 -5.38 -14.84 15.26
C TRP A 65 -5.70 -15.82 16.39
N ASP A 66 -5.88 -17.10 16.05
CA ASP A 66 -6.14 -18.14 17.03
C ASP A 66 -4.89 -18.15 17.92
N GLU A 67 -4.91 -17.39 19.01
CA GLU A 67 -3.87 -17.42 20.05
C GLU A 67 -3.83 -18.81 20.70
N ASP A 68 -4.83 -19.65 20.40
CA ASP A 68 -4.95 -21.05 20.75
C ASP A 68 -4.46 -22.03 19.67
N GLU A 69 -4.00 -21.56 18.50
CA GLU A 69 -3.13 -22.36 17.63
C GLU A 69 -1.79 -22.51 18.35
N LYS A 70 -1.76 -23.43 19.31
CA LYS A 70 -0.52 -24.00 19.81
C LYS A 70 0.21 -24.47 18.57
N PRO A 71 1.40 -23.94 18.24
CA PRO A 71 2.22 -24.60 17.26
C PRO A 71 2.32 -26.03 17.76
N GLU A 72 1.96 -26.99 16.91
CA GLU A 72 2.43 -28.35 17.09
C GLU A 72 3.94 -28.22 17.04
N VAL A 73 4.55 -27.98 18.20
CA VAL A 73 5.98 -28.01 18.37
C VAL A 73 6.31 -29.46 18.12
N GLU A 74 6.60 -29.77 16.86
CA GLU A 74 7.38 -30.92 16.50
C GLU A 74 8.61 -30.85 17.41
N LYS A 75 8.60 -31.70 18.44
CA LYS A 75 9.60 -31.76 19.53
C LYS A 75 11.01 -32.14 19.04
N ASN A 76 11.28 -32.03 17.74
CA ASN A 76 12.50 -32.46 17.08
C ASN A 76 13.16 -31.35 16.25
N LEU A 77 12.80 -30.08 16.43
CA LEU A 77 13.55 -28.99 15.82
C LEU A 77 14.71 -28.59 16.74
N GLN A 78 15.90 -29.08 16.44
CA GLN A 78 17.13 -28.74 17.14
C GLN A 78 17.54 -27.30 16.77
N ALA A 79 17.85 -26.47 17.77
CA ALA A 79 18.34 -25.12 17.56
C ALA A 79 19.67 -25.18 16.79
N GLY A 80 19.61 -24.92 15.49
CA GLY A 80 20.74 -25.08 14.56
C GLY A 80 20.33 -25.55 13.16
N ASP A 81 19.15 -26.15 12.99
CA ASP A 81 18.68 -26.64 11.67
C ASP A 81 18.02 -25.55 10.80
N PHE A 82 17.68 -24.41 11.40
CA PHE A 82 17.36 -23.21 10.64
C PHE A 82 18.69 -22.53 10.34
N GLY A 83 19.17 -22.64 9.10
CA GLY A 83 20.42 -22.07 8.59
C GLY A 83 20.50 -20.54 8.60
N PHE A 84 20.15 -19.94 9.74
CA PHE A 84 20.39 -18.56 10.07
C PHE A 84 21.66 -18.49 10.91
N ASP A 85 22.73 -18.00 10.28
CA ASP A 85 23.95 -17.58 10.93
C ASP A 85 23.59 -16.46 11.92
N THR A 86 23.48 -16.81 13.20
CA THR A 86 23.14 -15.86 14.27
C THR A 86 24.41 -15.12 14.64
N PRO A 87 24.52 -13.80 14.40
CA PRO A 87 25.74 -13.08 14.72
C PRO A 87 25.93 -13.05 16.24
N VAL A 88 27.06 -13.60 16.69
CA VAL A 88 27.55 -13.43 18.06
C VAL A 88 28.08 -12.01 18.23
N LEU A 89 27.54 -11.29 19.21
CA LEU A 89 28.04 -10.00 19.69
C LEU A 89 29.26 -10.20 20.59
#